data_AF-A0A1S3G3B1-F1
#
_entry.id   AF-A0A1S3G3B1-F1
#
_cell.length_a   1.000
_cell.length_b   1.000
_cell.length_c   1.000
_cell.angle_alpha   90.00
_cell.angle_beta   90.00
_cell.angle_gamma   90.00
#
_symmetry.space_group_name_H-M   'P 1'
#
loop_
_entity.id
_entity.type
_entity.pdbx_description
1 polymer ?
#
loop_
_entity_poly.entity_id
_entity_poly.type
_entity_poly.pdbx_seq_one_letter_code
_entity_poly.pdbx_strand_id
1 'polypeptide(L)'
;MIAAVDTDSPREVFFRVAAEMFADGNFNWGRVVALFYFASKLVLKALCTKVPELIRTIMGWTLEFLRDRLLGWIQEQGGWDDLLSYFGTPTWQTVTIFVAGVLTASLTIWKKMG
;
A
#
# COMPACT_ATOMS: atom_id res chain seq x y z
N MET A 1 6.43 6.77 32.98
CA MET A 1 6.19 7.43 31.67
C MET A 1 6.03 6.41 30.53
N ILE A 2 5.30 5.31 30.73
CA ILE A 2 5.13 4.23 29.71
C ILE A 2 3.62 4.01 29.43
N ALA A 3 2.85 5.11 29.49
CA ALA A 3 1.42 5.13 29.21
C ALA A 3 1.10 6.11 28.07
N ALA A 4 2.03 6.30 27.14
CA ALA A 4 1.94 7.30 26.09
C ALA A 4 2.44 6.75 24.76
N VAL A 5 1.88 5.63 24.31
CA VAL A 5 1.73 5.34 22.88
C VAL A 5 0.35 4.70 22.75
N ASP A 6 -0.68 5.52 22.91
CA ASP A 6 -2.07 5.11 22.69
C ASP A 6 -2.41 5.35 21.22
N THR A 7 -2.86 4.30 20.55
CA THR A 7 -3.77 4.32 19.39
C THR A 7 -3.47 5.30 18.24
N ASP A 8 -2.52 4.98 17.36
CA ASP A 8 -2.62 5.55 15.99
C ASP A 8 -3.95 5.10 15.39
N SER A 9 -4.78 6.04 14.93
CA SER A 9 -6.02 5.68 14.25
C SER A 9 -5.67 4.81 13.02
N PRO A 10 -6.47 3.77 12.68
CA PRO A 10 -6.19 2.93 11.51
C PRO A 10 -6.01 3.75 10.21
N ARG A 11 -6.59 4.97 10.18
CA ARG A 11 -6.41 5.96 9.13
C ARG A 11 -4.98 6.47 9.06
N GLU A 12 -4.44 6.98 10.17
CA GLU A 12 -3.10 7.54 10.23
C GLU A 12 -2.05 6.50 9.87
N VAL A 13 -2.20 5.28 10.37
CA VAL A 13 -1.31 4.17 9.99
C VAL A 13 -1.39 3.91 8.49
N PHE A 14 -2.60 3.87 7.91
CA PHE A 14 -2.78 3.67 6.48
C PHE A 14 -2.09 4.75 5.65
N PHE A 15 -2.38 6.02 5.94
CA PHE A 15 -1.81 7.15 5.19
C PHE A 15 -0.30 7.29 5.40
N ARG A 16 0.23 6.97 6.59
CA ARG A 16 1.67 6.94 6.85
C ARG A 16 2.36 5.89 5.98
N VAL A 17 1.88 4.64 5.99
CA VAL A 17 2.45 3.56 5.18
C VAL A 17 2.34 3.86 3.68
N ALA A 18 1.19 4.36 3.24
CA ALA A 18 1.01 4.76 1.85
C ALA A 18 1.94 5.92 1.45
N ALA A 19 2.07 6.96 2.29
CA ALA A 19 2.95 8.09 2.01
C ALA A 19 4.43 7.66 1.97
N GLU A 20 4.88 6.81 2.90
CA GLU A 20 6.24 6.27 2.92
C GLU A 20 6.56 5.44 1.67
N MET A 21 5.60 4.65 1.18
CA MET A 21 5.77 3.81 -0.01
C MET A 21 6.08 4.62 -1.27
N PHE A 22 5.64 5.88 -1.34
CA PHE A 22 5.83 6.80 -2.48
C PHE A 22 6.63 8.04 -2.10
N ALA A 23 7.35 8.03 -0.96
CA ALA A 23 8.07 9.20 -0.45
C ALA A 23 9.28 9.60 -1.30
N ASP A 24 9.87 8.66 -2.04
CA ASP A 24 11.01 8.87 -2.93
C ASP A 24 10.61 9.45 -4.30
N GLY A 25 9.31 9.70 -4.53
CA GLY A 25 8.79 10.23 -5.79
C GLY A 25 8.78 9.22 -6.95
N ASN A 26 9.18 7.97 -6.71
CA ASN A 26 9.18 6.93 -7.75
C ASN A 26 7.86 6.16 -7.74
N PHE A 27 7.14 6.22 -8.85
CA PHE A 27 5.88 5.51 -9.03
C PHE A 27 6.08 4.31 -9.98
N ASN A 28 5.53 3.15 -9.61
CA ASN A 28 5.50 1.96 -10.45
C ASN A 28 4.33 1.07 -10.05
N TRP A 29 3.90 0.21 -10.98
CA TRP A 29 2.78 -0.69 -10.77
C TRP A 29 2.97 -1.67 -9.62
N GLY A 30 4.20 -2.11 -9.34
CA GLY A 30 4.51 -2.96 -8.18
C GLY A 30 4.10 -2.32 -6.85
N ARG A 31 4.40 -1.02 -6.66
CA ARG A 31 3.99 -0.26 -5.47
C ARG A 31 2.49 0.00 -5.42
N VAL A 32 1.88 0.30 -6.56
CA VAL A 32 0.41 0.46 -6.64
C VAL A 32 -0.27 -0.83 -6.21
N VAL A 33 0.13 -1.98 -6.74
CA VAL A 33 -0.40 -3.30 -6.33
C VAL A 33 -0.15 -3.58 -4.84
N ALA A 34 1.03 -3.23 -4.32
CA ALA A 34 1.32 -3.39 -2.89
C ALA A 34 0.38 -2.57 -2.00
N LEU A 35 0.00 -1.35 -2.40
CA LEU A 35 -0.99 -0.53 -1.69
C LEU A 35 -2.38 -1.21 -1.66
N PHE A 36 -2.85 -1.73 -2.80
CA PHE A 36 -4.12 -2.47 -2.87
C PHE A 36 -4.09 -3.75 -2.03
N TYR A 37 -2.97 -4.47 -2.04
CA TYR A 37 -2.78 -5.65 -1.21
C TYR A 37 -2.85 -5.30 0.29
N PHE A 38 -2.17 -4.22 0.69
CA PHE A 38 -2.20 -3.73 2.07
C PHE A 38 -3.62 -3.33 2.51
N ALA A 39 -4.33 -2.55 1.68
CA ALA A 39 -5.73 -2.21 1.92
C ALA A 39 -6.62 -3.45 2.07
N SER A 40 -6.43 -4.45 1.20
CA SER A 40 -7.17 -5.71 1.24
C SER A 40 -6.94 -6.48 2.54
N LYS A 41 -5.71 -6.52 3.06
CA LYS A 41 -5.41 -7.15 4.36
C LYS A 41 -6.12 -6.45 5.52
N LEU A 42 -6.24 -5.12 5.48
CA LEU A 42 -7.01 -4.36 6.47
C LEU A 42 -8.52 -4.66 6.37
N VAL A 43 -9.05 -4.75 5.15
CA VAL A 43 -10.46 -5.13 4.91
C VAL A 43 -10.75 -6.54 5.42
N LEU A 44 -9.87 -7.51 5.18
CA LEU A 44 -10.03 -8.87 5.69
C LEU A 44 -10.00 -8.91 7.23
N LYS A 45 -9.13 -8.11 7.86
CA LYS A 45 -9.10 -7.97 9.33
C LYS A 45 -10.40 -7.34 9.86
N ALA A 46 -10.96 -6.35 9.17
CA ALA A 46 -12.25 -5.74 9.50
C ALA A 46 -13.42 -6.74 9.38
N LEU A 47 -13.39 -7.62 8.37
CA LEU A 47 -14.36 -8.70 8.21
C LEU A 47 -14.29 -9.72 9.35
N CYS A 48 -13.08 -10.18 9.71
CA CYS A 48 -12.89 -11.12 10.82
C CYS A 48 -13.35 -10.55 12.17
N THR A 49 -13.27 -9.22 12.35
CA THR A 49 -13.72 -8.51 13.56
C THR A 49 -15.19 -8.10 13.51
N LYS A 50 -15.92 -8.44 12.44
CA LYS A 50 -17.35 -8.12 12.21
C LYS A 50 -17.67 -6.62 12.31
N VAL A 51 -16.78 -5.76 11.82
CA VAL A 51 -16.97 -4.30 11.77
C VAL A 51 -17.12 -3.84 10.31
N PRO A 52 -18.31 -3.97 9.69
CA PRO A 52 -18.50 -3.69 8.26
C PRO A 52 -18.28 -2.22 7.89
N GLU A 53 -18.51 -1.27 8.81
CA GLU A 53 -18.26 0.16 8.55
C GLU A 53 -16.78 0.49 8.34
N LEU A 54 -15.89 -0.31 8.93
CA LEU A 54 -14.45 -0.14 8.75
C LEU A 54 -14.03 -0.49 7.31
N ILE A 55 -14.75 -1.39 6.63
CA ILE A 55 -14.49 -1.76 5.24
C ILE A 55 -14.73 -0.56 4.31
N ARG A 56 -15.90 0.09 4.44
CA ARG A 56 -16.23 1.30 3.66
C ARG A 56 -15.20 2.40 3.89
N THR A 57 -14.79 2.53 5.15
CA THR A 57 -13.80 3.52 5.58
C THR A 57 -12.42 3.27 4.92
N ILE A 58 -11.93 2.01 4.93
CA ILE A 58 -10.64 1.66 4.29
C ILE A 58 -10.70 1.85 2.77
N MET A 59 -11.81 1.46 2.13
CA MET A 59 -12.00 1.71 0.70
C MET A 59 -11.99 3.21 0.40
N GLY A 60 -12.63 4.02 1.25
CA GLY A 60 -12.60 5.48 1.15
C GLY A 60 -11.18 6.04 1.18
N TRP A 61 -10.35 5.62 2.15
CA TRP A 61 -8.95 6.08 2.23
C TRP A 61 -8.11 5.64 1.04
N THR A 62 -8.33 4.41 0.55
CA THR A 62 -7.61 3.89 -0.61
C THR A 62 -7.93 4.71 -1.86
N LEU A 63 -9.21 5.05 -2.06
CA LEU A 63 -9.65 5.89 -3.18
C LEU A 63 -9.18 7.34 -3.04
N GLU A 64 -9.19 7.89 -1.82
CA GLU A 64 -8.66 9.23 -1.52
C GLU A 64 -7.17 9.31 -1.91
N PHE A 65 -6.35 8.36 -1.46
CA PHE A 65 -4.94 8.31 -1.80
C PHE A 65 -4.71 8.09 -3.30
N LEU A 66 -5.47 7.18 -3.91
CA LEU A 66 -5.40 6.93 -5.35
C LEU A 66 -5.66 8.21 -6.15
N ARG A 67 -6.74 8.93 -5.81
CA ARG A 67 -7.13 10.16 -6.49
C ARG A 67 -6.09 11.26 -6.31
N ASP A 68 -5.63 11.46 -5.08
CA ASP A 68 -4.83 12.63 -4.73
C ASP A 68 -3.34 12.44 -5.06
N ARG A 69 -2.84 11.20 -5.12
CA ARG A 69 -1.40 10.90 -5.29
C ARG A 69 -1.03 10.07 -6.51
N LEU A 70 -1.92 9.19 -6.99
CA LEU A 70 -1.59 8.22 -8.03
C LEU A 70 -2.29 8.50 -9.37
N LEU A 71 -3.42 9.19 -9.36
CA LEU A 71 -4.26 9.39 -10.54
C LEU A 71 -3.51 10.05 -11.70
N GLY A 72 -2.75 11.11 -11.43
CA GLY A 72 -1.95 11.78 -12.46
C GLY A 72 -0.94 10.84 -13.11
N TRP A 73 -0.19 10.10 -12.30
CA TRP A 73 0.77 9.12 -12.79
C TRP A 73 0.10 8.00 -13.60
N ILE A 74 -1.04 7.48 -13.14
CA ILE A 74 -1.80 6.43 -13.85
C ILE A 74 -2.27 6.95 -15.23
N GLN A 75 -2.72 8.20 -15.30
CA GLN A 75 -3.10 8.82 -16.57
C GLN A 75 -1.91 8.97 -17.51
N GLU A 76 -0.74 9.34 -17.00
CA GLU A 76 0.51 9.43 -17.77
C GLU A 76 0.96 8.07 -18.32
N GLN A 77 0.67 6.96 -17.63
CA GLN A 77 0.93 5.59 -18.13
C GLN A 77 -0.08 5.14 -19.21
N GLY A 78 -1.08 5.95 -19.55
CA GLY A 78 -2.16 5.55 -20.47
C GLY A 78 -3.30 4.79 -19.79
N GLY A 79 -3.38 4.84 -18.46
CA GLY A 79 -4.43 4.21 -17.67
C GLY A 79 -4.06 2.84 -17.11
N TRP A 80 -5.06 2.08 -16.69
CA TRP A 80 -4.87 0.79 -16.01
C TRP A 80 -4.47 -0.35 -16.95
N ASP A 81 -4.61 -0.20 -18.27
CA ASP A 81 -4.21 -1.24 -19.22
C ASP A 81 -2.70 -1.52 -19.19
N ASP A 82 -1.90 -0.50 -18.85
CA ASP A 82 -0.44 -0.64 -18.69
C ASP A 82 -0.05 -1.56 -17.51
N LEU A 83 -0.92 -1.70 -16.50
CA LEU A 83 -0.71 -2.65 -15.40
C LEU A 83 -0.56 -4.08 -15.93
N LEU A 84 -1.42 -4.48 -16.87
CA LEU A 84 -1.38 -5.82 -17.47
C LEU A 84 -0.11 -6.00 -18.31
N SER A 85 0.32 -4.97 -19.03
CA SER A 85 1.57 -4.98 -19.79
C SER A 85 2.79 -5.13 -18.88
N TYR A 86 2.81 -4.41 -17.75
CA TYR A 86 3.89 -4.46 -16.76
C TYR A 86 4.11 -5.86 -16.19
N PHE A 87 3.03 -6.59 -15.89
CA PHE A 87 3.10 -7.95 -15.33
C PHE A 87 3.04 -9.07 -16.40
N GLY A 88 2.60 -8.75 -17.61
CA GLY A 88 2.43 -9.70 -18.72
C GLY A 88 3.71 -10.03 -19.47
N THR A 89 4.80 -9.31 -19.21
CA THR A 89 6.12 -9.69 -19.71
C THR A 89 6.68 -10.89 -18.91
N PRO A 90 7.47 -11.80 -19.51
CA PRO A 90 7.94 -13.04 -18.87
C PRO A 90 8.89 -12.84 -17.67
N THR A 91 9.06 -11.62 -17.17
CA THR A 91 9.88 -11.19 -16.02
C THR A 91 9.12 -11.12 -14.69
N TRP A 92 7.92 -11.73 -14.59
CA TRP A 92 7.13 -11.80 -13.34
C TRP A 92 7.93 -12.32 -12.12
N GLN A 93 8.94 -13.17 -12.35
CA GLN A 93 9.89 -13.63 -11.34
C GLN A 93 10.75 -12.49 -10.80
N THR A 94 11.24 -11.60 -11.66
CA THR A 94 12.02 -10.41 -11.28
C THR A 94 11.20 -9.43 -10.45
N VAL A 95 9.94 -9.19 -10.83
CA VAL A 95 9.04 -8.30 -10.07
C VAL A 95 8.74 -8.89 -8.69
N THR A 96 8.48 -10.20 -8.61
CA THR A 96 8.23 -10.89 -7.34
C THR A 96 9.45 -10.83 -6.41
N ILE A 97 10.66 -11.06 -6.94
CA ILE A 97 11.91 -10.95 -6.19
C ILE A 97 12.12 -9.52 -5.68
N PHE A 98 11.81 -8.51 -6.50
CA PHE A 98 11.98 -7.12 -6.11
C PHE A 98 11.01 -6.70 -5.00
N VAL A 99 9.72 -7.07 -5.12
CA VAL A 99 8.71 -6.80 -4.09
C VAL A 99 9.05 -7.51 -2.78
N ALA A 100 9.46 -8.78 -2.83
CA ALA A 100 9.90 -9.53 -1.65
C ALA A 100 11.14 -8.88 -1.00
N GLY A 101 12.08 -8.40 -1.80
CA GLY A 101 13.26 -7.68 -1.33
C GLY A 101 12.92 -6.39 -0.58
N VAL A 102 12.07 -5.54 -1.16
CA VAL A 102 11.63 -4.29 -0.54
C VAL A 102 10.89 -4.56 0.78
N LEU A 103 9.96 -5.52 0.78
CA LEU A 103 9.23 -5.91 2.01
C LEU A 103 10.18 -6.40 3.10
N THR A 104 11.16 -7.23 2.75
CA THR A 104 12.13 -7.78 3.71
C THR A 104 13.04 -6.67 4.27
N ALA A 105 13.48 -5.73 3.44
CA ALA A 105 14.27 -4.58 3.85
C ALA A 105 13.47 -3.67 4.82
N SER A 106 12.22 -3.34 4.48
CA SER A 106 11.38 -2.50 5.34
C SER A 106 11.10 -3.16 6.70
N LEU A 107 10.82 -4.46 6.70
CA LEU A 107 10.61 -5.23 7.94
C LEU A 107 11.87 -5.35 8.80
N THR A 108 13.05 -5.49 8.18
CA THR A 108 14.33 -5.58 8.91
C THR A 108 14.76 -4.24 9.49
N ILE A 109 14.53 -3.13 8.78
CA ILE A 109 14.75 -1.78 9.30
C ILE A 109 13.84 -1.52 10.49
N TRP A 110 12.55 -1.86 10.38
CA TRP A 110 11.59 -1.71 11.47
C TRP A 110 11.99 -2.50 12.72
N LYS A 111 12.46 -3.75 12.55
CA LYS A 111 12.95 -4.59 13.65
C LYS A 111 14.25 -4.08 14.31
N LYS A 112 15.06 -3.28 13.59
CA LYS A 112 16.31 -2.71 14.12
C LYS A 112 16.10 -1.40 14.89
N MET A 113 14.97 -0.73 14.69
CA MET A 113 14.65 0.56 15.32
C MET A 113 13.81 0.44 16.61
N GLY A 114 13.29 -0.75 16.92
CA GLY A 114 12.62 -1.08 18.18
C GLY A 114 13.48 -2.00 19.03
#